data_AF-A0A2E4M5R5-F1
#
_entry.id   AF-A0A2E4M5R5-F1
#
_cell.length_a   1.000
_cell.length_b   1.000
_cell.length_c   1.000
_cell.angle_alpha   90.00
_cell.angle_beta   90.00
_cell.angle_gamma   90.00
#
_symmetry.space_group_name_H-M   'P 1'
#
loop_
_entity.id
_entity.type
_entity.pdbx_description
1 polymer ?
#
loop_
_entity_poly.entity_id
_entity_poly.type
_entity_poly.pdbx_seq_one_letter_code
_entity_poly.pdbx_strand_id
1 'polypeptide(L)'
;MRFLLILCLCLTCSFIESAHTEESKEKQKRTTTIAPVILVTDGLNKDGSLVENYQRGLRYAIDYFGNYGPYYVYLLGPGSEESVRKIFRQRAISRVDRDLRTPAELQIKEFLSRPNVTREIKAVLEGKSEGGLTWTQDPPVLYEDVTTNATERENNPIENTWGALHEYHHVFQMAHCDTKQERSSDKHINSWMAEGMASYSSAKFMDNLGLVDFKAYMHDLRKSGGNIGRPGINDFLEQTKDWQLDNESYWDSGEFPQVYYMMGAWATAYLIHEQNVDEVAVLKNWYFDIPRIGKSAAFKKHMGLSLAEFYKRFTLFIQQSDEEVMKIFD
;
A
#
# COMPACT_ATOMS: atom_id res chain seq x y z
N MET A 1 48.58 23.79 -52.03
CA MET A 1 49.17 23.25 -50.79
C MET A 1 49.08 24.31 -49.69
N ARG A 2 48.08 24.22 -48.79
CA ARG A 2 48.09 24.57 -47.36
C ARG A 2 46.65 24.70 -46.82
N PHE A 3 46.38 23.89 -45.81
CA PHE A 3 45.17 23.80 -44.96
C PHE A 3 44.95 25.05 -44.10
N LEU A 4 43.68 25.35 -43.74
CA LEU A 4 43.20 25.89 -42.44
C LEU A 4 41.66 26.13 -42.55
N LEU A 5 40.78 25.93 -41.57
CA LEU A 5 40.62 25.02 -40.43
C LEU A 5 39.13 25.17 -40.03
N ILE A 6 38.45 24.07 -39.73
CA ILE A 6 37.12 24.06 -39.08
C ILE A 6 37.33 24.16 -37.55
N LEU A 7 36.57 24.99 -36.83
CA LEU A 7 36.24 24.91 -35.39
C LEU A 7 35.32 26.10 -35.02
N CYS A 8 34.30 26.05 -34.16
CA CYS A 8 33.58 25.00 -33.45
C CYS A 8 32.23 25.58 -33.00
N LEU A 9 31.22 24.72 -32.94
CA LEU A 9 29.90 24.96 -32.37
C LEU A 9 29.95 24.99 -30.83
N CYS A 10 28.88 25.55 -30.25
CA CYS A 10 28.28 25.26 -28.94
C CYS A 10 28.90 25.87 -27.68
N LEU A 11 28.15 26.81 -27.07
CA LEU A 11 28.15 27.04 -25.63
C LEU A 11 26.86 27.76 -25.21
N THR A 12 25.74 27.02 -25.14
CA THR A 12 24.60 27.36 -24.26
C THR A 12 23.73 26.13 -24.02
N CYS A 13 24.17 25.20 -23.18
CA CYS A 13 23.29 24.21 -22.53
C CYS A 13 24.00 23.68 -21.29
N SER A 14 24.01 24.45 -20.20
CA SER A 14 24.52 23.94 -18.90
C SER A 14 23.77 24.49 -17.68
N PHE A 15 22.74 25.32 -17.85
CA PHE A 15 22.01 25.90 -16.72
C PHE A 15 20.60 25.32 -16.50
N ILE A 16 20.07 24.52 -17.43
CA ILE A 16 18.75 23.89 -17.27
C ILE A 16 18.87 22.49 -16.62
N GLU A 17 20.03 21.83 -16.79
CA GLU A 17 20.23 20.47 -16.31
C GLU A 17 20.46 20.41 -14.80
N SER A 18 21.06 21.45 -14.18
CA SER A 18 21.32 21.48 -12.73
C SER A 18 20.06 21.77 -11.90
N ALA A 19 19.17 22.65 -12.37
CA ALA A 19 17.94 22.99 -11.66
C ALA A 19 16.96 21.80 -11.60
N HIS A 20 16.85 21.04 -12.70
CA HIS A 20 16.03 19.82 -12.72
C HIS A 20 16.64 18.67 -11.92
N THR A 21 17.97 18.57 -11.81
CA THR A 21 18.61 17.59 -10.93
C THR A 21 18.54 17.96 -9.45
N GLU A 22 18.50 19.24 -9.09
CA GLU A 22 18.29 19.67 -7.70
C GLU A 22 16.83 19.51 -7.25
N GLU A 23 15.86 19.92 -8.06
CA GLU A 23 14.43 19.80 -7.74
C GLU A 23 13.97 18.32 -7.67
N SER A 24 14.58 17.45 -8.48
CA SER A 24 14.36 15.99 -8.41
C SER A 24 15.03 15.33 -7.20
N LYS A 25 16.19 15.82 -6.75
CA LYS A 25 16.82 15.36 -5.50
C LYS A 25 16.08 15.85 -4.26
N GLU A 26 15.42 17.02 -4.33
CA GLU A 26 14.70 17.61 -3.22
C GLU A 26 13.36 16.89 -2.93
N LYS A 27 12.68 16.39 -3.97
CA LYS A 27 11.50 15.50 -3.81
C LYS A 27 11.84 14.05 -3.43
N GLN A 28 13.08 13.61 -3.68
CA GLN A 28 13.59 12.29 -3.27
C GLN A 28 13.81 12.19 -1.73
N LYS A 29 13.72 13.31 -1.00
CA LYS A 29 13.87 13.42 0.47
C LYS A 29 12.54 13.49 1.24
N ARG A 30 11.47 12.86 0.77
CA ARG A 30 10.17 12.86 1.48
C ARG A 30 10.06 11.83 2.61
N THR A 31 11.18 11.30 3.10
CA THR A 31 11.16 10.49 4.30
C THR A 31 11.09 11.37 5.54
N THR A 32 10.29 10.97 6.51
CA THR A 32 10.17 11.65 7.80
C THR A 32 11.12 11.04 8.82
N THR A 33 11.59 11.86 9.77
CA THR A 33 12.30 11.37 10.96
C THR A 33 11.35 11.08 12.12
N ILE A 34 10.06 11.37 11.96
CA ILE A 34 9.04 11.10 12.96
C ILE A 34 8.75 9.59 12.95
N ALA A 35 8.94 8.94 14.10
CA ALA A 35 8.59 7.53 14.25
C ALA A 35 7.06 7.34 14.20
N PRO A 36 6.57 6.23 13.64
CA PRO A 36 5.17 5.86 13.76
C PRO A 36 4.71 5.77 15.21
N VAL A 37 3.46 6.11 15.45
CA VAL A 37 2.85 6.08 16.79
C VAL A 37 1.86 4.92 16.86
N ILE A 38 2.09 3.98 17.78
CA ILE A 38 1.19 2.85 18.01
C ILE A 38 0.41 3.09 19.31
N LEU A 39 -0.92 3.05 19.21
CA LEU A 39 -1.85 3.25 20.32
C LEU A 39 -2.69 1.98 20.48
N VAL A 40 -2.70 1.43 21.69
CA VAL A 40 -3.42 0.20 22.03
C VAL A 40 -4.41 0.49 23.14
N THR A 41 -5.64 0.01 23.02
CA THR A 41 -6.64 0.13 24.09
C THR A 41 -6.29 -0.76 25.28
N ASP A 42 -6.59 -0.27 26.48
CA ASP A 42 -6.43 -1.05 27.71
C ASP A 42 -7.23 -2.35 27.64
N GLY A 43 -6.65 -3.43 28.17
CA GLY A 43 -7.21 -4.78 28.12
C GLY A 43 -6.63 -5.66 27.00
N LEU A 44 -5.95 -5.07 26.02
CA LEU A 44 -5.13 -5.74 25.02
C LEU A 44 -3.62 -5.60 25.32
N ASN A 45 -2.82 -6.39 24.62
CA ASN A 45 -1.37 -6.41 24.64
C ASN A 45 -0.78 -6.69 26.03
N LYS A 46 -1.36 -7.62 26.78
CA LYS A 46 -0.99 -7.87 28.19
C LYS A 46 0.47 -8.29 28.38
N ASP A 47 1.00 -9.06 27.44
CA ASP A 47 2.38 -9.56 27.45
C ASP A 47 3.33 -8.76 26.53
N GLY A 48 2.82 -7.72 25.86
CA GLY A 48 3.60 -6.92 24.90
C GLY A 48 3.69 -7.49 23.48
N SER A 49 3.22 -8.72 23.26
CA SER A 49 3.43 -9.43 22.00
C SER A 49 2.63 -8.84 20.82
N LEU A 50 1.45 -8.28 21.05
CA LEU A 50 0.66 -7.61 20.00
C LEU A 50 1.44 -6.44 19.40
N VAL A 51 2.05 -5.59 20.23
CA VAL A 51 2.86 -4.46 19.75
C VAL A 51 4.16 -4.96 19.12
N GLU A 52 4.83 -5.92 19.74
CA GLU A 52 6.10 -6.45 19.24
C GLU A 52 5.97 -7.05 17.83
N ASN A 53 4.94 -7.87 17.60
CA ASN A 53 4.70 -8.51 16.31
C ASN A 53 4.31 -7.49 15.23
N TYR A 54 3.49 -6.49 15.57
CA TYR A 54 3.18 -5.40 14.64
C TYR A 54 4.45 -4.62 14.28
N GLN A 55 5.28 -4.28 15.28
CA GLN A 55 6.55 -3.58 15.09
C GLN A 55 7.57 -4.40 14.29
N ARG A 56 7.52 -5.73 14.32
CA ARG A 56 8.35 -6.58 13.46
C ARG A 56 8.07 -6.30 11.98
N GLY A 57 6.79 -6.33 11.58
CA GLY A 57 6.40 -6.05 10.20
C GLY A 57 6.68 -4.60 9.82
N LEU A 58 6.27 -3.67 10.68
CA LEU A 58 6.45 -2.23 10.43
C LEU A 58 7.92 -1.83 10.24
N ARG A 59 8.84 -2.34 11.06
CA ARG A 59 10.27 -2.05 10.91
C ARG A 59 10.81 -2.56 9.58
N TYR A 60 10.46 -3.79 9.21
CA TYR A 60 10.87 -4.36 7.93
C TYR A 60 10.37 -3.51 6.76
N ALA A 61 9.10 -3.11 6.77
CA ALA A 61 8.52 -2.29 5.72
C ALA A 61 9.18 -0.90 5.64
N ILE A 62 9.48 -0.27 6.78
CA ILE A 62 10.19 1.00 6.84
C ILE A 62 11.62 0.87 6.29
N ASP A 63 12.33 -0.19 6.66
CA ASP A 63 13.69 -0.44 6.18
C ASP A 63 13.71 -0.63 4.67
N TYR A 64 12.70 -1.30 4.12
CA TYR A 64 12.57 -1.53 2.67
C TYR A 64 12.12 -0.27 1.91
N PHE A 65 11.00 0.35 2.29
CA PHE A 65 10.39 1.45 1.54
C PHE A 65 10.95 2.83 1.89
N GLY A 66 11.45 3.00 3.12
CA GLY A 66 11.74 4.29 3.74
C GLY A 66 10.61 4.73 4.68
N ASN A 67 10.92 5.63 5.61
CA ASN A 67 9.94 6.10 6.59
C ASN A 67 9.07 7.25 6.04
N TYR A 68 7.78 7.01 5.78
CA TYR A 68 6.79 8.02 5.40
C TYR A 68 5.74 8.22 6.50
N GLY A 69 5.26 9.45 6.66
CA GLY A 69 4.34 9.79 7.73
C GLY A 69 4.06 11.29 7.85
N PRO A 70 3.34 11.72 8.91
CA PRO A 70 3.03 10.97 10.14
C PRO A 70 2.17 9.72 9.93
N TYR A 71 2.51 8.62 10.62
CA TYR A 71 1.77 7.35 10.57
C TYR A 71 1.34 6.95 11.99
N TYR A 72 0.03 6.70 12.15
CA TYR A 72 -0.58 6.29 13.42
C TYR A 72 -1.20 4.90 13.26
N VAL A 73 -1.01 4.06 14.26
CA VAL A 73 -1.57 2.70 14.30
C VAL A 73 -2.46 2.63 15.53
N TYR A 74 -3.72 2.24 15.33
CA TYR A 74 -4.72 2.13 16.38
C TYR A 74 -5.16 0.67 16.50
N LEU A 75 -4.62 -0.03 17.49
CA LEU A 75 -4.99 -1.42 17.81
C LEU A 75 -6.04 -1.38 18.94
N LEU A 76 -7.31 -1.39 18.56
CA LEU A 76 -8.42 -1.13 19.46
C LEU A 76 -9.12 -2.42 19.90
N GLY A 77 -9.86 -2.35 21.01
CA GLY A 77 -10.70 -3.43 21.50
C GLY A 77 -11.69 -2.93 22.55
N PRO A 78 -12.72 -3.74 22.88
CA PRO A 78 -13.82 -3.31 23.75
C PRO A 78 -13.48 -3.29 25.25
N GLY A 79 -12.24 -3.66 25.63
CA GLY A 79 -11.85 -3.89 27.03
C GLY A 79 -11.92 -2.68 27.96
N SER A 80 -11.91 -1.45 27.41
CA SER A 80 -12.00 -0.22 28.20
C SER A 80 -12.58 0.94 27.38
N GLU A 81 -13.82 1.34 27.68
CA GLU A 81 -14.44 2.49 27.03
C GLU A 81 -13.66 3.80 27.27
N GLU A 82 -13.10 3.98 28.47
CA GLU A 82 -12.28 5.14 28.79
C GLU A 82 -11.04 5.20 27.89
N SER A 83 -10.33 4.08 27.72
CA SER A 83 -9.14 4.00 26.87
C SER A 83 -9.48 4.21 25.40
N VAL A 84 -10.58 3.64 24.91
CA VAL A 84 -11.11 3.89 23.55
C VAL A 84 -11.34 5.39 23.34
N ARG A 85 -12.09 6.05 24.23
CA ARG A 85 -12.39 7.48 24.11
C ARG A 85 -11.13 8.35 24.18
N LYS A 86 -10.16 7.97 25.02
CA LYS A 86 -8.85 8.64 25.12
C LYS A 86 -8.08 8.55 23.81
N ILE A 87 -8.03 7.38 23.17
CA ILE A 87 -7.36 7.19 21.88
C ILE A 87 -8.05 8.00 20.79
N PHE A 88 -9.39 7.99 20.70
CA PHE A 88 -10.11 8.82 19.73
C PHE A 88 -9.87 10.32 19.95
N ARG A 89 -9.70 10.76 21.19
CA ARG A 89 -9.28 12.15 21.48
C ARG A 89 -7.86 12.43 20.97
N GLN A 90 -6.91 11.51 21.12
CA GLN A 90 -5.57 11.66 20.55
C GLN A 90 -5.59 11.70 19.02
N ARG A 91 -6.40 10.84 18.40
CA ARG A 91 -6.68 10.81 16.96
C ARG A 91 -7.30 12.12 16.44
N ALA A 92 -8.09 12.79 17.27
CA ALA A 92 -8.61 14.14 16.98
C ALA A 92 -7.52 15.21 17.08
N ILE A 93 -6.62 15.10 18.07
CA ILE A 93 -5.52 16.05 18.29
C ILE A 93 -4.51 16.00 17.14
N SER A 94 -4.17 14.81 16.62
CA SER A 94 -3.25 14.67 15.48
C SER A 94 -3.76 15.32 14.20
N ARG A 95 -5.07 15.54 14.09
CA ARG A 95 -5.75 16.18 12.96
C ARG A 95 -5.91 17.68 13.05
N VAL A 96 -5.55 18.28 14.17
CA VAL A 96 -5.70 19.73 14.34
C VAL A 96 -4.85 20.43 13.29
N ASP A 97 -5.53 21.13 12.38
CA ASP A 97 -4.86 22.02 11.43
C ASP A 97 -4.60 23.35 12.14
N ARG A 98 -3.31 23.66 12.28
CA ARG A 98 -2.83 24.86 12.98
C ARG A 98 -2.90 26.11 12.12
N ASP A 99 -3.10 25.95 10.81
CA ASP A 99 -3.20 27.06 9.87
C ASP A 99 -4.65 27.60 9.77
N LEU A 100 -5.62 26.84 10.28
CA LEU A 100 -7.00 27.30 10.39
C LEU A 100 -7.20 28.28 11.54
N ARG A 101 -8.07 29.27 11.32
CA ARG A 101 -8.51 30.21 12.37
C ARG A 101 -9.37 29.54 13.45
N THR A 102 -9.94 28.38 13.14
CA THR A 102 -10.79 27.63 14.08
C THR A 102 -9.95 27.11 15.25
N PRO A 103 -10.30 27.43 16.51
CA PRO A 103 -9.57 26.93 17.68
C PRO A 103 -9.48 25.40 17.71
N ALA A 104 -8.34 24.87 18.16
CA ALA A 104 -8.09 23.43 18.22
C ALA A 104 -9.18 22.64 18.97
N GLU A 105 -9.70 23.19 20.07
CA GLU A 105 -10.78 22.54 20.85
C GLU A 105 -12.07 22.36 20.04
N LEU A 106 -12.39 23.32 19.17
CA LEU A 106 -13.55 23.23 18.29
C LEU A 106 -13.33 22.19 17.19
N GLN A 107 -12.13 22.14 16.59
CA GLN A 107 -11.77 21.11 15.61
C GLN A 107 -11.85 19.70 16.21
N ILE A 108 -11.33 19.52 17.43
CA ILE A 108 -11.39 18.24 18.17
C ILE A 108 -12.83 17.84 18.43
N LYS A 109 -13.66 18.77 18.92
CA LYS A 109 -15.08 18.52 19.18
C LYS A 109 -15.83 18.15 17.91
N GLU A 110 -15.58 18.87 16.82
CA GLU A 110 -16.17 18.59 15.51
C GLU A 110 -15.80 17.19 15.05
N PHE A 111 -14.52 16.83 15.01
CA PHE A 111 -14.05 15.50 14.61
C PHE A 111 -14.74 14.38 15.41
N LEU A 112 -14.74 14.48 16.74
CA LEU A 112 -15.35 13.48 17.62
C LEU A 112 -16.88 13.38 17.46
N SER A 113 -17.52 14.42 16.94
CA SER A 113 -18.97 14.44 16.68
C SER A 113 -19.36 13.90 15.30
N ARG A 114 -18.40 13.64 14.41
CA ARG A 114 -18.71 13.18 13.04
C ARG A 114 -19.44 11.83 13.07
N PRO A 115 -20.47 11.62 12.23
CA PRO A 115 -21.23 10.37 12.23
C PRO A 115 -20.40 9.11 11.97
N ASN A 116 -19.37 9.18 11.13
CA ASN A 116 -18.47 8.05 10.90
C ASN A 116 -17.60 7.74 12.13
N VAL A 117 -17.06 8.76 12.80
CA VAL A 117 -16.22 8.59 14.01
C VAL A 117 -17.04 8.02 15.17
N THR A 118 -18.26 8.53 15.36
CA THR A 118 -19.17 8.00 16.40
C THR A 118 -19.60 6.55 16.13
N ARG A 119 -19.82 6.17 14.86
CA ARG A 119 -20.08 4.77 14.47
C ARG A 119 -18.87 3.87 14.71
N GLU A 120 -17.67 4.34 14.40
CA GLU A 120 -16.43 3.58 14.60
C GLU A 120 -16.16 3.34 16.10
N ILE A 121 -16.32 4.37 16.94
CA ILE A 121 -16.26 4.20 18.42
C ILE A 121 -17.26 3.14 18.86
N LYS A 122 -18.51 3.22 18.38
CA LYS A 122 -19.54 2.23 18.70
C LYS A 122 -19.13 0.82 18.24
N ALA A 123 -18.57 0.67 17.04
CA ALA A 123 -18.11 -0.62 16.52
C ALA A 123 -17.01 -1.23 17.40
N VAL A 124 -16.04 -0.42 17.84
CA VAL A 124 -14.99 -0.85 18.79
C VAL A 124 -15.59 -1.34 20.10
N LEU A 125 -16.53 -0.58 20.69
CA LEU A 125 -17.17 -0.94 21.96
C LEU A 125 -18.08 -2.18 21.83
N GLU A 126 -18.63 -2.42 20.64
CA GLU A 126 -19.39 -3.64 20.31
C GLU A 126 -18.47 -4.84 19.97
N GLY A 127 -17.15 -4.65 19.92
CA GLY A 127 -16.19 -5.70 19.57
C GLY A 127 -16.23 -6.12 18.10
N LYS A 128 -16.70 -5.25 17.20
CA LYS A 128 -16.71 -5.54 15.76
C LYS A 128 -15.30 -5.53 15.20
N SER A 129 -15.01 -6.49 14.32
CA SER A 129 -13.74 -6.55 13.60
C SER A 129 -13.88 -5.83 12.25
N GLU A 130 -13.44 -4.59 12.22
CA GLU A 130 -13.36 -3.72 11.04
C GLU A 130 -11.95 -3.10 11.03
N GLY A 131 -11.47 -2.67 9.87
CA GLY A 131 -10.19 -1.99 9.81
C GLY A 131 -9.71 -1.65 8.41
N GLY A 132 -8.55 -1.00 8.38
CA GLY A 132 -7.83 -0.63 7.17
C GLY A 132 -7.09 0.69 7.30
N LEU A 133 -6.26 0.99 6.30
CA LEU A 133 -5.59 2.28 6.19
C LEU A 133 -6.57 3.39 5.80
N THR A 134 -6.49 4.51 6.52
CA THR A 134 -7.13 5.78 6.18
C THR A 134 -6.10 6.90 6.14
N TRP A 135 -6.41 7.98 5.43
CA TRP A 135 -5.56 9.17 5.39
C TRP A 135 -6.39 10.44 5.25
N THR A 136 -5.80 11.57 5.61
CA THR A 136 -6.40 12.88 5.39
C THR A 136 -6.08 13.38 3.98
N GLN A 137 -7.09 13.92 3.31
CA GLN A 137 -6.93 14.48 1.96
C GLN A 137 -6.36 15.91 2.01
N ASP A 138 -6.66 16.65 3.07
CA ASP A 138 -6.16 18.02 3.29
C ASP A 138 -5.21 18.06 4.49
N PRO A 139 -4.31 19.07 4.54
CA PRO A 139 -3.41 19.25 5.67
C PRO A 139 -4.12 19.24 7.04
N PRO A 140 -3.50 18.64 8.09
CA PRO A 140 -2.26 17.88 8.03
C PRO A 140 -2.48 16.53 7.31
N VAL A 141 -1.64 16.22 6.32
CA VAL A 141 -1.65 14.91 5.64
C VAL A 141 -1.01 13.88 6.57
N LEU A 142 -1.79 12.90 7.00
CA LEU A 142 -1.38 11.81 7.89
C LEU A 142 -2.02 10.49 7.45
N TYR A 143 -1.39 9.39 7.87
CA TYR A 143 -1.81 8.02 7.57
C TYR A 143 -2.18 7.29 8.85
N GLU A 144 -3.19 6.44 8.78
CA GLU A 144 -3.74 5.76 9.94
C GLU A 144 -4.20 4.34 9.64
N ASP A 145 -3.52 3.36 10.23
CA ASP A 145 -4.02 1.98 10.28
C ASP A 145 -4.91 1.83 11.50
N VAL A 146 -6.20 1.54 11.28
CA VAL A 146 -7.17 1.31 12.35
C VAL A 146 -7.58 -0.15 12.32
N THR A 147 -7.45 -0.82 13.47
CA THR A 147 -8.07 -2.12 13.73
C THR A 147 -9.06 -1.95 14.89
N THR A 148 -10.36 -2.06 14.62
CA THR A 148 -11.41 -1.77 15.64
C THR A 148 -11.56 -2.89 16.68
N ASN A 149 -11.11 -4.10 16.37
CA ASN A 149 -10.95 -5.20 17.32
C ASN A 149 -9.68 -6.01 17.02
N ALA A 150 -8.60 -5.74 17.76
CA ALA A 150 -7.31 -6.38 17.62
C ALA A 150 -7.16 -7.65 18.49
N THR A 151 -8.24 -8.15 19.12
CA THR A 151 -8.20 -9.38 19.94
C THR A 151 -7.75 -10.60 19.12
N GLU A 152 -8.21 -10.72 17.88
CA GLU A 152 -7.78 -11.83 17.00
C GLU A 152 -6.30 -11.68 16.61
N ARG A 153 -5.86 -10.45 16.30
CA ARG A 153 -4.45 -10.15 15.99
C ARG A 153 -3.53 -10.41 17.18
N GLU A 154 -3.98 -10.16 18.41
CA GLU A 154 -3.22 -10.48 19.63
C GLU A 154 -2.94 -11.98 19.73
N ASN A 155 -3.89 -12.81 19.32
CA ASN A 155 -3.77 -14.27 19.33
C ASN A 155 -3.17 -14.85 18.04
N ASN A 156 -2.88 -14.00 17.04
CA ASN A 156 -2.33 -14.41 15.74
C ASN A 156 -1.11 -13.55 15.36
N PRO A 157 0.09 -13.88 15.87
CA PRO A 157 1.29 -13.07 15.69
C PRO A 157 1.77 -12.98 14.24
N ILE A 158 1.48 -14.01 13.44
CA ILE A 158 1.81 -14.06 12.01
C ILE A 158 0.93 -13.06 11.27
N GLU A 159 -0.39 -13.13 11.45
CA GLU A 159 -1.34 -12.21 10.79
C GLU A 159 -1.10 -10.76 11.22
N ASN A 160 -0.78 -10.52 12.49
CA ASN A 160 -0.47 -9.18 12.97
C ASN A 160 0.80 -8.58 12.34
N THR A 161 1.81 -9.42 12.06
CA THR A 161 3.00 -8.99 11.31
C THR A 161 2.67 -8.74 9.85
N TRP A 162 1.87 -9.63 9.25
CA TRP A 162 1.44 -9.54 7.86
C TRP A 162 0.66 -8.25 7.60
N GLY A 163 -0.33 -7.94 8.45
CA GLY A 163 -1.10 -6.70 8.35
C GLY A 163 -0.22 -5.46 8.42
N ALA A 164 0.75 -5.41 9.32
CA ALA A 164 1.69 -4.28 9.41
C ALA A 164 2.51 -4.08 8.12
N LEU A 165 2.93 -5.16 7.45
CA LEU A 165 3.64 -5.09 6.18
C LEU A 165 2.74 -4.56 5.07
N HIS A 166 1.50 -5.07 4.98
CA HIS A 166 0.52 -4.71 3.96
C HIS A 166 0.12 -3.25 4.06
N GLU A 167 -0.30 -2.82 5.25
CA GLU A 167 -0.78 -1.44 5.46
C GLU A 167 0.34 -0.41 5.29
N TYR A 168 1.57 -0.75 5.69
CA TYR A 168 2.70 0.17 5.47
C TYR A 168 3.10 0.29 3.99
N HIS A 169 2.92 -0.77 3.20
CA HIS A 169 3.10 -0.66 1.75
C HIS A 169 2.13 0.40 1.20
N HIS A 170 0.87 0.42 1.63
CA HIS A 170 -0.07 1.46 1.22
C HIS A 170 0.36 2.86 1.65
N VAL A 171 0.93 3.04 2.84
CA VAL A 171 1.51 4.34 3.25
C VAL A 171 2.55 4.81 2.22
N PHE A 172 3.45 3.92 1.80
CA PHE A 172 4.43 4.22 0.76
C PHE A 172 3.76 4.56 -0.57
N GLN A 173 2.79 3.77 -1.04
CA GLN A 173 2.08 4.02 -2.30
C GLN A 173 1.37 5.39 -2.30
N MET A 174 0.60 5.67 -1.25
CA MET A 174 -0.20 6.88 -1.13
C MET A 174 0.68 8.13 -0.97
N ALA A 175 1.89 8.02 -0.41
CA ALA A 175 2.87 9.11 -0.38
C ALA A 175 3.38 9.53 -1.78
N HIS A 176 3.21 8.66 -2.78
CA HIS A 176 3.66 8.86 -4.17
C HIS A 176 2.51 9.00 -5.17
N CYS A 177 1.27 9.05 -4.70
CA CYS A 177 0.08 9.22 -5.54
C CYS A 177 -0.69 10.49 -5.16
N ASP A 178 -1.47 11.02 -6.09
CA ASP A 178 -2.49 12.03 -5.81
C ASP A 178 -3.81 11.34 -5.44
N THR A 179 -4.01 11.09 -4.14
CA THR A 179 -5.17 10.36 -3.60
C THR A 179 -6.49 11.15 -3.70
N LYS A 180 -6.48 12.36 -4.25
CA LYS A 180 -7.68 13.13 -4.59
C LYS A 180 -8.22 12.79 -5.97
N GLN A 181 -7.44 12.06 -6.77
CA GLN A 181 -7.83 11.64 -8.10
C GLN A 181 -8.44 10.23 -8.04
N GLU A 182 -9.27 9.91 -9.03
CA GLU A 182 -9.79 8.55 -9.22
C GLU A 182 -8.65 7.54 -9.41
N ARG A 183 -8.83 6.29 -8.96
CA ARG A 183 -7.83 5.20 -9.10
C ARG A 183 -7.38 4.95 -10.54
N SER A 184 -8.26 5.20 -11.50
CA SER A 184 -7.99 5.10 -12.93
C SER A 184 -7.05 6.20 -13.46
N SER A 185 -6.96 7.35 -12.78
CA SER A 185 -6.12 8.49 -13.16
C SER A 185 -4.64 8.10 -13.23
N ASP A 186 -3.90 8.74 -14.13
CA ASP A 186 -2.44 8.58 -14.21
C ASP A 186 -1.71 9.17 -13.00
N LYS A 187 -2.38 9.95 -12.16
CA LYS A 187 -1.80 10.47 -10.91
C LYS A 187 -2.05 9.55 -9.72
N HIS A 188 -2.84 8.48 -9.89
CA HIS A 188 -3.14 7.49 -8.87
C HIS A 188 -2.93 6.08 -9.43
N ILE A 189 -3.19 5.06 -8.61
CA ILE A 189 -2.95 3.65 -8.92
C ILE A 189 -4.25 2.86 -8.83
N ASN A 190 -4.34 1.85 -9.69
CA ASN A 190 -5.46 0.94 -9.80
C ASN A 190 -5.54 -0.02 -8.61
N SER A 191 -6.71 -0.59 -8.33
CA SER A 191 -6.93 -1.46 -7.17
C SER A 191 -5.97 -2.66 -7.14
N TRP A 192 -5.68 -3.28 -8.29
CA TRP A 192 -4.72 -4.39 -8.33
C TRP A 192 -3.29 -3.96 -7.98
N MET A 193 -2.90 -2.72 -8.33
CA MET A 193 -1.57 -2.20 -8.02
C MET A 193 -1.48 -1.84 -6.54
N ALA A 194 -2.54 -1.25 -5.98
CA ALA A 194 -2.61 -0.94 -4.56
C ALA A 194 -2.56 -2.23 -3.72
N GLU A 195 -3.56 -3.09 -3.87
CA GLU A 195 -3.75 -4.26 -3.01
C GLU A 195 -2.88 -5.45 -3.38
N GLY A 196 -2.67 -5.66 -4.67
CA GLY A 196 -1.90 -6.80 -5.16
C GLY A 196 -0.42 -6.70 -4.89
N MET A 197 0.18 -5.53 -5.14
CA MET A 197 1.60 -5.32 -4.83
C MET A 197 1.84 -5.33 -3.32
N ALA A 198 0.90 -4.80 -2.52
CA ALA A 198 0.93 -4.92 -1.07
C ALA A 198 0.86 -6.39 -0.61
N SER A 199 -0.05 -7.18 -1.19
CA SER A 199 -0.20 -8.61 -0.89
C SER A 199 1.04 -9.43 -1.28
N TYR A 200 1.59 -9.23 -2.48
CA TYR A 200 2.82 -9.88 -2.93
C TYR A 200 3.99 -9.55 -2.01
N SER A 201 4.21 -8.26 -1.75
CA SER A 201 5.34 -7.82 -0.93
C SER A 201 5.24 -8.34 0.50
N SER A 202 4.03 -8.34 1.08
CA SER A 202 3.80 -8.89 2.42
C SER A 202 4.14 -10.37 2.47
N ALA A 203 3.67 -11.17 1.49
CA ALA A 203 4.02 -12.58 1.41
C ALA A 203 5.53 -12.80 1.27
N LYS A 204 6.19 -12.04 0.38
CA LYS A 204 7.65 -12.15 0.18
C LYS A 204 8.43 -11.75 1.42
N PHE A 205 8.00 -10.69 2.12
CA PHE A 205 8.66 -10.21 3.33
C PHE A 205 8.44 -11.15 4.51
N MET A 206 7.25 -11.74 4.62
CA MET A 206 6.96 -12.79 5.61
C MET A 206 7.83 -14.04 5.39
N ASP A 207 8.06 -14.42 4.13
CA ASP A 207 8.99 -15.49 3.75
C ASP A 207 10.44 -15.13 4.08
N ASN A 208 10.87 -13.89 3.79
CA ASN A 208 12.21 -13.40 4.18
C ASN A 208 12.40 -13.37 5.71
N LEU A 209 11.32 -13.21 6.47
CA LEU A 209 11.30 -13.31 7.94
C LEU A 209 11.21 -14.76 8.45
N GLY A 210 11.09 -15.74 7.56
CA GLY A 210 10.96 -17.16 7.90
C GLY A 210 9.61 -17.54 8.53
N LEU A 211 8.57 -16.73 8.31
CA LEU A 211 7.25 -16.89 8.93
C LEU A 211 6.26 -17.68 8.07
N VAL A 212 6.43 -17.67 6.75
CA VAL A 212 5.59 -18.38 5.77
C VAL A 212 6.43 -18.90 4.61
N ASP A 213 5.87 -19.79 3.80
CA ASP A 213 6.46 -20.19 2.52
C ASP A 213 5.81 -19.38 1.39
N PHE A 214 6.60 -18.55 0.71
CA PHE A 214 6.09 -17.68 -0.35
C PHE A 214 5.49 -18.45 -1.53
N LYS A 215 6.12 -19.53 -1.99
CA LYS A 215 5.64 -20.28 -3.17
C LYS A 215 4.33 -20.99 -2.86
N ALA A 216 4.23 -21.61 -1.69
CA ALA A 216 3.01 -22.25 -1.21
C ALA A 216 1.87 -21.22 -1.08
N TYR A 217 2.15 -20.05 -0.52
CA TYR A 217 1.18 -18.96 -0.42
C TYR A 217 0.63 -18.54 -1.80
N MET A 218 1.51 -18.27 -2.76
CA MET A 218 1.11 -17.85 -4.11
C MET A 218 0.21 -18.90 -4.78
N HIS A 219 0.53 -20.18 -4.60
CA HIS A 219 -0.30 -21.29 -5.08
C HIS A 219 -1.66 -21.37 -4.36
N ASP A 220 -1.70 -21.13 -3.05
CA ASP A 220 -2.95 -21.11 -2.28
C ASP A 220 -3.91 -20.00 -2.71
N LEU A 221 -3.39 -18.84 -3.15
CA LEU A 221 -4.21 -17.78 -3.75
C LEU A 221 -5.00 -18.29 -4.96
N ARG A 222 -4.43 -19.22 -5.73
CA ARG A 222 -5.10 -19.80 -6.89
C ARG A 222 -6.16 -20.82 -6.51
N LYS A 223 -5.86 -21.69 -5.55
CA LYS A 223 -6.70 -22.82 -5.19
C LYS A 223 -7.82 -22.50 -4.22
N SER A 224 -7.52 -21.74 -3.17
CA SER A 224 -8.44 -21.52 -2.05
C SER A 224 -8.68 -20.04 -1.76
N GLY A 225 -7.81 -19.18 -2.29
CA GLY A 225 -7.75 -17.75 -2.00
C GLY A 225 -6.92 -17.40 -0.76
N GLY A 226 -6.17 -18.37 -0.22
CA GLY A 226 -5.23 -18.17 0.88
C GLY A 226 -5.86 -17.51 2.12
N ASN A 227 -5.14 -16.56 2.71
CA ASN A 227 -5.64 -15.74 3.82
C ASN A 227 -6.52 -14.56 3.38
N ILE A 228 -6.66 -14.32 2.07
CA ILE A 228 -7.44 -13.19 1.53
C ILE A 228 -8.94 -13.50 1.55
N GLY A 229 -9.33 -14.69 1.09
CA GLY A 229 -10.73 -15.13 1.11
C GLY A 229 -11.15 -15.89 -0.14
N ARG A 230 -12.37 -16.42 -0.11
CA ARG A 230 -12.94 -17.21 -1.22
C ARG A 230 -13.74 -16.33 -2.19
N PRO A 231 -13.88 -16.73 -3.46
CA PRO A 231 -13.27 -17.89 -4.13
C PRO A 231 -11.76 -17.70 -4.39
N GLY A 232 -11.02 -18.79 -4.62
CA GLY A 232 -9.67 -18.71 -5.17
C GLY A 232 -9.67 -18.23 -6.63
N ILE A 233 -8.51 -17.86 -7.18
CA ILE A 233 -8.42 -17.33 -8.56
C ILE A 233 -9.01 -18.29 -9.60
N ASN A 234 -8.76 -19.60 -9.47
CA ASN A 234 -9.24 -20.57 -10.46
C ASN A 234 -10.78 -20.61 -10.50
N ASP A 235 -11.40 -20.77 -9.33
CA ASP A 235 -12.86 -20.75 -9.18
C ASP A 235 -13.47 -19.42 -9.64
N PHE A 236 -12.79 -18.30 -9.38
CA PHE A 236 -13.22 -16.97 -9.82
C PHE A 236 -13.23 -16.86 -11.35
N LEU A 237 -12.15 -17.29 -12.02
CA LEU A 237 -12.01 -17.21 -13.48
C LEU A 237 -13.00 -18.13 -14.21
N GLU A 238 -13.37 -19.26 -13.60
CA GLU A 238 -14.41 -20.15 -14.13
C GLU A 238 -15.81 -19.50 -14.10
N GLN A 239 -16.11 -18.75 -13.04
CA GLN A 239 -17.41 -18.11 -12.82
C GLN A 239 -17.54 -16.75 -13.52
N THR A 240 -16.44 -16.01 -13.64
CA THR A 240 -16.43 -14.63 -14.15
C THR A 240 -15.68 -14.55 -15.49
N LYS A 241 -16.30 -15.10 -16.53
CA LYS A 241 -15.73 -15.07 -17.88
C LYS A 241 -15.53 -13.63 -18.35
N ASP A 242 -14.43 -13.40 -19.07
CA ASP A 242 -14.04 -12.12 -19.66
C ASP A 242 -13.73 -11.00 -18.66
N TRP A 243 -13.56 -11.30 -17.37
CA TRP A 243 -13.07 -10.33 -16.38
C TRP A 243 -11.66 -9.83 -16.71
N GLN A 244 -11.41 -8.55 -16.46
CA GLN A 244 -10.14 -7.88 -16.74
C GLN A 244 -9.56 -7.24 -15.48
N LEU A 245 -8.24 -7.34 -15.32
CA LEU A 245 -7.50 -6.84 -14.15
C LEU A 245 -7.61 -5.32 -13.97
N ASP A 246 -7.87 -4.57 -15.04
CA ASP A 246 -8.02 -3.12 -15.02
C ASP A 246 -9.48 -2.64 -14.90
N ASN A 247 -10.44 -3.54 -14.67
CA ASN A 247 -11.85 -3.20 -14.51
C ASN A 247 -12.16 -2.57 -13.14
N GLU A 248 -11.75 -1.32 -12.91
CA GLU A 248 -11.96 -0.63 -11.63
C GLU A 248 -13.42 -0.64 -11.12
N SER A 249 -14.42 -0.71 -12.00
CA SER A 249 -15.83 -0.79 -11.57
C SER A 249 -16.16 -2.06 -10.78
N TYR A 250 -15.44 -3.16 -11.04
CA TYR A 250 -15.63 -4.42 -10.30
C TYR A 250 -15.16 -4.29 -8.84
N TRP A 251 -14.23 -3.39 -8.54
CA TRP A 251 -13.84 -3.13 -7.15
C TRP A 251 -15.01 -2.57 -6.33
N ASP A 252 -15.78 -1.64 -6.90
CA ASP A 252 -16.83 -0.94 -6.17
C ASP A 252 -18.15 -1.74 -6.10
N SER A 253 -18.44 -2.58 -7.10
CA SER A 253 -19.73 -3.29 -7.20
C SER A 253 -19.65 -4.79 -7.44
N GLY A 254 -18.44 -5.35 -7.53
CA GLY A 254 -18.24 -6.79 -7.74
C GLY A 254 -18.62 -7.60 -6.50
N GLU A 255 -19.00 -8.85 -6.73
CA GLU A 255 -19.33 -9.79 -5.64
C GLU A 255 -18.07 -10.20 -4.86
N PHE A 256 -16.93 -10.30 -5.54
CA PHE A 256 -15.67 -10.75 -4.95
C PHE A 256 -14.51 -9.74 -5.18
N PRO A 257 -14.60 -8.50 -4.67
CA PRO A 257 -13.58 -7.47 -4.88
C PRO A 257 -12.20 -7.86 -4.32
N GLN A 258 -12.14 -8.79 -3.37
CA GLN A 258 -10.91 -9.37 -2.84
C GLN A 258 -10.04 -10.05 -3.92
N VAL A 259 -10.60 -10.36 -5.11
CA VAL A 259 -9.84 -10.88 -6.25
C VAL A 259 -8.68 -9.97 -6.68
N TYR A 260 -8.80 -8.65 -6.46
CA TYR A 260 -7.75 -7.68 -6.79
C TYR A 260 -6.45 -7.89 -6.00
N TYR A 261 -6.57 -8.36 -4.76
CA TYR A 261 -5.42 -8.72 -3.92
C TYR A 261 -4.71 -9.94 -4.50
N MET A 262 -5.47 -10.97 -4.83
CA MET A 262 -4.94 -12.25 -5.32
C MET A 262 -4.37 -12.15 -6.73
N MET A 263 -5.15 -11.60 -7.67
CA MET A 263 -4.72 -11.38 -9.05
C MET A 263 -3.59 -10.37 -9.13
N GLY A 264 -3.67 -9.30 -8.34
CA GLY A 264 -2.63 -8.29 -8.31
C GLY A 264 -1.31 -8.82 -7.71
N ALA A 265 -1.36 -9.75 -6.74
CA ALA A 265 -0.17 -10.43 -6.26
C ALA A 265 0.48 -11.28 -7.37
N TRP A 266 -0.32 -12.03 -8.13
CA TRP A 266 0.17 -12.80 -9.28
C TRP A 266 0.65 -11.92 -10.45
N ALA A 267 0.03 -10.78 -10.68
CA ALA A 267 0.49 -9.77 -11.63
C ALA A 267 1.87 -9.23 -11.26
N THR A 268 2.09 -9.00 -9.96
CA THR A 268 3.39 -8.58 -9.43
C THR A 268 4.43 -9.68 -9.61
N ALA A 269 4.09 -10.92 -9.29
CA ALA A 269 4.95 -12.08 -9.53
C ALA A 269 5.31 -12.25 -11.01
N TYR A 270 4.35 -12.08 -11.91
CA TYR A 270 4.57 -12.14 -13.35
C TYR A 270 5.57 -11.07 -13.83
N LEU A 271 5.44 -9.83 -13.34
CA LEU A 271 6.40 -8.77 -13.69
C LEU A 271 7.82 -9.12 -13.24
N ILE A 272 7.97 -9.62 -12.01
CA ILE A 272 9.28 -9.89 -11.42
C ILE A 272 9.93 -11.13 -12.05
N HIS A 273 9.21 -12.24 -12.09
CA HIS A 273 9.79 -13.54 -12.41
C HIS A 273 9.70 -13.87 -13.90
N GLU A 274 8.54 -13.65 -14.53
CA GLU A 274 8.33 -14.01 -15.94
C GLU A 274 8.85 -12.91 -16.87
N GLN A 275 8.62 -11.63 -16.56
CA GLN A 275 9.16 -10.50 -17.34
C GLN A 275 10.57 -10.09 -16.91
N ASN A 276 11.16 -10.74 -15.90
CA ASN A 276 12.52 -10.48 -15.41
C ASN A 276 12.76 -9.01 -15.03
N VAL A 277 11.75 -8.33 -14.48
CA VAL A 277 11.89 -6.97 -13.97
C VAL A 277 12.45 -7.04 -12.55
N ASP A 278 13.44 -6.21 -12.25
CA ASP A 278 14.03 -6.11 -10.90
C ASP A 278 12.95 -5.89 -9.83
N GLU A 279 12.97 -6.68 -8.76
CA GLU A 279 11.96 -6.64 -7.69
C GLU A 279 11.84 -5.24 -7.08
N VAL A 280 12.97 -4.57 -6.82
CA VAL A 280 12.97 -3.22 -6.26
C VAL A 280 12.39 -2.22 -7.27
N ALA A 281 12.60 -2.43 -8.57
CA ALA A 281 11.94 -1.64 -9.59
C ALA A 281 10.41 -1.78 -9.56
N VAL A 282 9.90 -3.02 -9.39
CA VAL A 282 8.45 -3.31 -9.32
C VAL A 282 7.82 -2.82 -8.03
N LEU A 283 8.44 -3.07 -6.88
CA LEU A 283 7.84 -2.76 -5.58
C LEU A 283 8.08 -1.32 -5.13
N LYS A 284 9.12 -0.64 -5.65
CA LYS A 284 9.56 0.65 -5.11
C LYS A 284 9.87 1.70 -6.16
N ASN A 285 10.80 1.46 -7.09
CA ASN A 285 11.42 2.56 -7.83
C ASN A 285 10.46 3.31 -8.76
N TRP A 286 9.49 2.60 -9.36
CA TRP A 286 8.57 3.22 -10.31
C TRP A 286 7.60 4.22 -9.65
N TYR A 287 7.25 4.03 -8.38
CA TYR A 287 6.40 4.96 -7.63
C TYR A 287 6.97 6.37 -7.55
N PHE A 288 8.30 6.50 -7.45
CA PHE A 288 8.95 7.81 -7.42
C PHE A 288 8.74 8.63 -8.70
N ASP A 289 8.45 7.98 -9.82
CA ASP A 289 8.19 8.66 -11.10
C ASP A 289 6.72 9.01 -11.32
N ILE A 290 5.78 8.39 -10.60
CA ILE A 290 4.33 8.63 -10.76
C ILE A 290 3.99 10.13 -10.62
N PRO A 291 4.43 10.87 -9.59
CA PRO A 291 4.10 12.30 -9.46
C PRO A 291 4.60 13.17 -10.62
N ARG A 292 5.63 12.72 -11.35
CA ARG A 292 6.33 13.51 -12.36
C ARG A 292 5.86 13.20 -13.78
N ILE A 293 5.67 11.93 -14.10
CA ILE A 293 5.37 11.47 -15.47
C ILE A 293 4.07 10.66 -15.57
N GLY A 294 3.39 10.40 -14.45
CA GLY A 294 2.19 9.60 -14.40
C GLY A 294 2.45 8.09 -14.40
N LYS A 295 1.49 7.34 -13.82
CA LYS A 295 1.47 5.88 -13.68
C LYS A 295 1.80 5.17 -14.98
N SER A 296 1.09 5.49 -16.08
CA SER A 296 1.29 4.77 -17.35
C SER A 296 2.71 4.91 -17.91
N ALA A 297 3.28 6.12 -17.86
CA ALA A 297 4.64 6.37 -18.34
C ALA A 297 5.71 5.81 -17.39
N ALA A 298 5.49 5.92 -16.07
CA ALA A 298 6.36 5.31 -15.05
C ALA A 298 6.39 3.79 -15.20
N PHE A 299 5.23 3.14 -15.32
CA PHE A 299 5.14 1.71 -15.55
C PHE A 299 5.92 1.29 -16.80
N LYS A 300 5.70 1.96 -17.94
CA LYS A 300 6.44 1.64 -19.16
C LYS A 300 7.96 1.81 -19.01
N LYS A 301 8.38 2.87 -18.33
CA LYS A 301 9.80 3.17 -18.10
C LYS A 301 10.50 2.08 -17.28
N HIS A 302 9.86 1.59 -16.22
CA HIS A 302 10.47 0.67 -15.26
C HIS A 302 10.23 -0.80 -15.59
N MET A 303 9.05 -1.15 -16.12
CA MET A 303 8.69 -2.53 -16.44
C MET A 303 9.12 -2.94 -17.86
N GLY A 304 9.43 -1.98 -18.73
CA GLY A 304 9.83 -2.23 -20.12
C GLY A 304 8.68 -2.53 -21.10
N LEU A 305 7.44 -2.56 -20.63
CA LEU A 305 6.23 -2.75 -21.44
C LEU A 305 5.12 -1.79 -21.02
N SER A 306 4.22 -1.47 -21.95
CA SER A 306 3.04 -0.63 -21.64
C SER A 306 2.02 -1.38 -20.78
N LEU A 307 1.16 -0.67 -20.04
CA LEU A 307 0.07 -1.29 -19.26
C LEU A 307 -0.87 -2.13 -20.14
N ALA A 308 -1.25 -1.63 -21.33
CA ALA A 308 -2.10 -2.37 -22.26
C ALA A 308 -1.46 -3.68 -22.73
N GLU A 309 -0.15 -3.66 -22.99
CA GLU A 309 0.61 -4.86 -23.36
C GLU A 309 0.71 -5.83 -22.17
N PHE A 310 0.98 -5.29 -20.98
CA PHE A 310 1.01 -6.07 -19.75
C PHE A 310 -0.33 -6.79 -19.50
N TYR A 311 -1.46 -6.09 -19.54
CA TYR A 311 -2.77 -6.71 -19.29
C TYR A 311 -3.05 -7.85 -20.26
N LYS A 312 -2.77 -7.65 -21.55
CA LYS A 312 -2.93 -8.71 -22.56
C LYS A 312 -2.07 -9.93 -22.25
N ARG A 313 -0.80 -9.74 -21.93
CA ARG A 313 0.14 -10.84 -21.65
C ARG A 313 -0.21 -11.55 -20.34
N PHE A 314 -0.54 -10.79 -19.30
CA PHE A 314 -0.91 -11.32 -17.99
C PHE A 314 -2.21 -12.13 -18.04
N THR A 315 -3.23 -11.66 -18.76
CA THR A 315 -4.48 -12.42 -18.94
C THR A 315 -4.22 -13.80 -19.54
N LEU A 316 -3.36 -13.89 -20.56
CA LEU A 316 -2.98 -15.18 -21.14
C LEU A 316 -2.19 -16.04 -20.17
N PHE A 317 -1.29 -15.43 -19.40
CA PHE A 317 -0.48 -16.12 -18.42
C PHE A 317 -1.33 -16.75 -17.31
N ILE A 318 -2.19 -15.95 -16.66
CA ILE A 318 -2.89 -16.35 -15.44
C ILE A 318 -3.95 -17.43 -15.67
N GLN A 319 -4.43 -17.55 -16.92
CA GLN A 319 -5.40 -18.56 -17.37
C GLN A 319 -4.77 -19.95 -17.60
N GLN A 320 -3.45 -20.09 -17.55
CA GLN A 320 -2.80 -21.38 -17.65
C GLN A 320 -3.05 -22.24 -16.39
N SER A 321 -2.72 -23.53 -16.46
CA SER A 321 -2.82 -24.44 -15.32
C SER A 321 -1.90 -24.02 -14.18
N ASP A 322 -2.21 -24.47 -12.96
CA ASP A 322 -1.35 -24.22 -11.80
C ASP A 322 0.08 -24.73 -12.04
N GLU A 323 0.25 -25.88 -12.72
CA GLU A 323 1.57 -26.42 -13.06
C GLU A 323 2.37 -25.47 -13.94
N GLU A 324 1.76 -24.88 -14.98
CA GLU A 324 2.47 -23.96 -15.87
C GLU A 324 2.76 -22.60 -15.21
N VAL A 325 1.78 -22.04 -14.50
CA VAL A 325 1.91 -20.74 -13.83
C VAL A 325 2.95 -20.78 -12.71
N MET A 326 3.06 -21.90 -11.98
CA MET A 326 4.01 -22.02 -10.87
C MET A 326 5.48 -22.13 -11.30
N LYS A 327 5.76 -22.49 -12.56
CA LYS A 327 7.14 -22.60 -13.09
C LYS A 327 7.91 -21.28 -13.07
N ILE A 328 7.24 -20.13 -12.95
CA ILE A 328 7.90 -18.83 -12.85
C ILE A 328 8.83 -18.74 -11.63
N PHE A 329 8.61 -19.57 -10.60
CA PHE A 329 9.41 -19.56 -9.38
C PHE A 329 10.59 -20.54 -9.40
N ASP A 330 10.76 -21.33 -10.47
CA ASP A 330 11.81 -22.35 -10.59
C ASP A 330 13.15 -21.76 -11.07
#